data_AF-A0A5F1EV25-F1
#
_entry.id   AF-A0A5F1EV25-F1
#
_cell.length_a   1.000
_cell.length_b   1.000
_cell.length_c   1.000
_cell.angle_alpha   90.00
_cell.angle_beta   90.00
_cell.angle_gamma   90.00
#
_symmetry.space_group_name_H-M   'P 1'
#
loop_
_entity.id
_entity.type
_entity.pdbx_description
1 polymer ?
#
loop_
_entity_poly.entity_id
_entity_poly.type
_entity_poly.pdbx_seq_one_letter_code
_entity_poly.pdbx_strand_id
1 'polypeptide(L)'
;MEDLSGGYCRHRFSSILSKKNTVIPTTEISEDKFWCIVELCSIRSDKVIKALYDYLVLKHPRSVSCNNNGVSNGYFGSCLARVEHVIQVVNELFSLCKTPENEVN
;
A
#
# COMPACT_ATOMS: atom_id res chain seq x y z
N MET A 1 18.88 -11.57 -26.51
CA MET A 1 18.27 -10.29 -26.08
C MET A 1 17.26 -10.67 -25.03
N GLU A 2 17.58 -10.42 -23.76
CA GLU A 2 16.91 -11.03 -22.61
C GLU A 2 15.57 -10.34 -22.33
N ASP A 3 14.47 -11.08 -22.53
CA ASP A 3 13.14 -10.71 -22.04
C ASP A 3 13.09 -10.91 -20.52
N LEU A 4 13.43 -9.86 -19.78
CA LEU A 4 13.21 -9.76 -18.34
C LEU A 4 11.71 -9.57 -18.08
N SER A 5 10.99 -10.68 -18.10
CA SER A 5 9.61 -10.80 -17.64
C SER A 5 9.52 -10.39 -16.17
N GLY A 6 9.13 -9.13 -15.92
CA GLY A 6 8.82 -8.55 -14.61
C GLY A 6 7.59 -9.16 -13.91
N GLY A 7 7.23 -10.42 -14.20
CA GLY A 7 6.11 -11.15 -13.63
C GLY A 7 6.44 -11.98 -12.39
N TYR A 8 7.70 -12.41 -12.21
CA TYR A 8 8.04 -13.39 -11.17
C TYR A 8 7.97 -12.83 -9.73
N CYS A 9 8.18 -11.52 -9.52
CA CYS A 9 8.13 -10.94 -8.18
C CYS A 9 6.71 -10.82 -7.61
N ARG A 10 5.67 -10.67 -8.43
CA ARG A 10 4.28 -10.55 -7.93
C ARG A 10 3.74 -11.86 -7.37
N HIS A 11 4.06 -12.99 -8.01
CA HIS A 11 3.46 -14.27 -7.66
C HIS A 11 4.03 -14.90 -6.38
N ARG A 12 5.32 -14.69 -6.08
CA ARG A 12 5.96 -15.32 -4.91
C ARG A 12 5.56 -14.67 -3.58
N PHE A 13 5.31 -13.36 -3.55
CA PHE A 13 4.86 -12.67 -2.33
C PHE A 13 3.33 -12.71 -2.14
N SER A 14 2.56 -12.84 -3.23
CA SER A 14 1.11 -13.00 -3.16
C SER A 14 0.71 -14.25 -2.35
N SER A 15 1.43 -15.36 -2.45
CA SER A 15 1.10 -16.59 -1.71
C SER A 15 1.45 -16.51 -0.21
N ILE A 16 2.44 -15.69 0.17
CA ILE A 16 2.82 -15.45 1.57
C ILE A 16 1.77 -14.59 2.27
N LEU A 17 1.23 -13.58 1.58
CA LEU A 17 0.29 -12.58 2.13
C LEU A 17 -1.20 -12.97 1.95
N SER A 18 -1.52 -13.87 1.01
CA SER A 18 -2.91 -14.30 0.72
C SER A 18 -3.60 -15.07 1.87
N LYS A 19 -2.89 -15.44 2.94
CA LYS A 19 -3.46 -16.22 4.06
C LYS A 19 -4.14 -15.38 5.15
N LYS A 20 -4.12 -14.06 5.06
CA LYS A 20 -4.89 -13.19 5.96
C LYS A 20 -5.82 -12.32 5.13
N ASN A 21 -7.12 -12.53 5.30
CA ASN A 21 -8.17 -11.54 5.02
C ASN A 21 -8.01 -10.34 5.99
N THR A 22 -6.83 -9.75 6.05
CA THR A 22 -6.59 -8.48 6.72
C THR A 22 -7.12 -7.43 5.76
N VAL A 23 -8.43 -7.17 5.88
CA VAL A 23 -8.92 -5.80 5.78
C VAL A 23 -7.95 -5.00 6.63
N ILE A 24 -7.01 -4.30 5.98
CA ILE A 24 -6.12 -3.39 6.69
C ILE A 24 -7.10 -2.49 7.42
N PRO A 25 -7.14 -2.51 8.76
CA PRO A 25 -7.95 -1.53 9.46
C PRO A 25 -7.49 -0.23 8.86
N THR A 26 -8.40 0.59 8.36
CA THR A 26 -8.08 1.96 7.94
C THR A 26 -7.70 2.81 9.17
N THR A 27 -6.98 2.21 10.14
CA THR A 27 -6.19 2.86 11.17
C THR A 27 -5.53 4.04 10.50
N GLU A 28 -5.89 5.19 11.03
CA GLU A 28 -5.65 6.51 10.50
C GLU A 28 -4.22 6.61 9.96
N ILE A 29 -4.11 6.65 8.63
CA ILE A 29 -2.86 6.95 7.97
C ILE A 29 -2.71 8.46 8.10
N SER A 30 -1.77 8.90 8.94
CA SER A 30 -1.41 10.32 9.01
C SER A 30 -0.79 10.78 7.69
N GLU A 31 -0.85 12.08 7.44
CA GLU A 31 -0.30 12.69 6.23
C GLU A 31 1.18 12.30 5.98
N ASP A 32 2.02 12.36 7.01
CA ASP A 32 3.43 11.98 6.89
C ASP A 32 3.62 10.51 6.47
N LYS A 33 2.82 9.60 7.06
CA LYS A 33 2.87 8.17 6.71
C LYS A 33 2.40 7.95 5.28
N PHE A 34 1.40 8.70 4.84
CA PHE A 34 0.91 8.62 3.47
C PHE A 34 2.01 8.96 2.46
N TRP A 35 2.74 10.06 2.67
CA TRP A 35 3.81 10.47 1.76
C TRP A 35 4.94 9.44 1.70
N CYS A 36 5.34 8.86 2.84
CA CYS A 36 6.30 7.75 2.88
C CYS A 36 5.82 6.54 2.06
N ILE A 37 4.54 6.16 2.19
CA ILE A 37 3.98 5.02 1.46
C ILE A 37 3.95 5.31 -0.05
N VAL A 38 3.58 6.52 -0.47
CA VAL A 38 3.54 6.91 -1.90
C VAL A 38 4.92 6.78 -2.54
N GLU A 39 5.97 7.24 -1.84
CA GLU A 39 7.35 7.11 -2.28
C GLU A 39 7.74 5.64 -2.51
N LEU A 40 7.36 4.75 -1.58
CA LEU A 40 7.61 3.30 -1.68
C LEU A 40 6.79 2.63 -2.79
N CYS A 41 5.58 3.10 -3.07
CA CYS A 41 4.67 2.45 -4.01
C CYS A 41 5.03 2.68 -5.48
N SER A 42 5.95 3.59 -5.83
CA SER A 42 6.23 4.00 -7.22
C SER A 42 4.95 4.34 -8.00
N ILE A 43 4.05 5.10 -7.37
CA ILE A 43 2.86 5.68 -8.00
C ILE A 43 3.24 7.08 -8.48
N ARG A 44 3.15 7.33 -9.80
CA ARG A 44 3.60 8.60 -10.41
C ARG A 44 2.49 9.52 -10.89
N SER A 45 1.23 9.08 -10.79
CA SER A 45 0.08 9.87 -11.26
C SER A 45 -0.42 10.78 -10.15
N ASP A 46 -0.22 12.09 -10.31
CA ASP A 46 -0.69 13.10 -9.35
C ASP A 46 -2.19 12.99 -9.06
N LYS A 47 -2.99 12.69 -10.09
CA LYS A 47 -4.44 12.48 -9.94
C LYS A 47 -4.76 11.33 -8.98
N VAL A 48 -4.02 10.22 -9.10
CA VAL A 48 -4.21 9.07 -8.24
C VAL A 48 -3.66 9.32 -6.84
N ILE A 49 -2.52 10.00 -6.72
CA ILE A 49 -1.96 10.37 -5.41
C ILE A 49 -2.96 11.22 -4.63
N LYS A 50 -3.55 12.25 -5.27
CA LYS A 50 -4.60 13.08 -4.65
C LYS A 50 -5.84 12.27 -4.28
N ALA A 51 -6.31 11.39 -5.17
CA ALA A 51 -7.45 10.53 -4.85
C ALA A 51 -7.17 9.59 -3.66
N LEU A 52 -5.96 9.02 -3.58
CA LEU A 52 -5.54 8.18 -2.46
C LEU A 52 -5.41 9.00 -1.17
N TYR A 53 -4.93 10.24 -1.24
CA TYR A 53 -4.87 11.16 -0.11
C TYR A 53 -6.27 11.46 0.45
N ASP A 54 -7.21 11.84 -0.43
CA ASP A 54 -8.61 12.09 -0.07
C ASP A 54 -9.22 10.87 0.64
N TYR A 55 -8.94 9.66 0.13
CA TYR A 55 -9.50 8.42 0.68
C TYR A 55 -8.83 7.98 1.99
N LEU A 56 -7.49 7.97 2.04
CA LEU A 56 -6.73 7.38 3.15
C LEU A 56 -6.48 8.34 4.30
N VAL A 57 -6.28 9.63 4.01
CA VAL A 57 -5.94 10.67 4.98
C VAL A 57 -7.19 11.46 5.34
N LEU A 58 -7.90 12.03 4.36
CA LEU A 58 -9.11 12.84 4.61
C LEU A 58 -10.38 12.03 4.87
N LYS A 59 -10.31 10.69 4.70
CA LYS A 59 -11.42 9.75 4.93
C LYS A 59 -12.64 10.01 4.06
N HIS A 60 -12.46 10.63 2.90
CA HIS A 60 -13.53 10.77 1.91
C HIS A 60 -13.91 9.41 1.33
N PRO A 61 -15.19 9.19 0.99
CA PRO A 61 -15.60 7.98 0.30
C PRO A 61 -14.85 7.83 -1.02
N ARG A 62 -14.49 6.60 -1.38
CA ARG A 62 -13.78 6.28 -2.64
C ARG A 62 -14.43 6.93 -3.87
N SER A 63 -15.76 6.92 -3.95
CA SER A 63 -16.51 7.52 -5.05
C SER A 63 -16.24 9.02 -5.18
N VAL A 64 -16.25 9.75 -4.06
CA VAL A 64 -15.96 11.19 -3.99
C VAL A 64 -14.51 11.46 -4.36
N SER A 65 -13.56 10.74 -3.76
CA SER A 65 -12.13 10.87 -4.05
C SER A 65 -11.80 10.63 -5.53
N CYS A 66 -12.37 9.58 -6.13
CA CYS A 66 -12.18 9.27 -7.55
C CYS A 66 -12.78 10.35 -8.45
N ASN A 67 -14.00 10.79 -8.16
CA ASN A 67 -14.71 11.80 -8.95
C ASN A 67 -13.97 13.16 -8.94
N ASN A 68 -13.59 13.65 -7.75
CA ASN A 68 -12.92 14.94 -7.59
C ASN A 68 -11.59 15.03 -8.33
N ASN A 69 -10.91 13.89 -8.50
CA ASN A 69 -9.60 13.81 -9.12
C ASN A 69 -9.62 13.25 -10.55
N GLY A 70 -10.80 12.91 -11.09
CA GLY A 70 -10.95 12.33 -12.44
C GLY A 70 -10.25 10.99 -12.61
N VAL A 71 -10.31 10.13 -11.59
CA VAL A 71 -9.69 8.79 -11.58
C VAL A 71 -10.77 7.72 -11.72
N SER A 72 -10.54 6.72 -12.57
CA SER A 72 -11.47 5.59 -12.69
C SER A 72 -11.40 4.69 -11.45
N ASN A 73 -12.54 4.09 -11.08
CA ASN A 73 -12.57 3.16 -9.95
C ASN A 73 -11.59 1.99 -10.13
N GLY A 74 -11.44 1.46 -11.34
CA GLY A 74 -10.48 0.38 -11.61
C GLY A 74 -9.04 0.82 -11.36
N TYR A 75 -8.64 1.97 -11.90
CA TYR A 75 -7.28 2.47 -11.74
C TYR A 75 -6.96 2.81 -10.27
N PHE A 76 -7.91 3.47 -9.59
CA PHE A 76 -7.82 3.71 -8.15
C PHE A 76 -7.64 2.40 -7.37
N GLY A 77 -8.46 1.38 -7.66
CA GLY A 77 -8.41 0.09 -6.97
C GLY A 77 -7.08 -0.62 -7.15
N SER A 78 -6.53 -0.63 -8.36
CA SER A 78 -5.21 -1.20 -8.62
C SER A 78 -4.09 -0.47 -7.87
N CYS A 79 -4.17 0.85 -7.74
CA CYS A 79 -3.20 1.64 -6.96
C CYS A 79 -3.38 1.46 -5.45
N LEU A 80 -4.62 1.39 -4.95
CA LEU A 80 -4.90 1.11 -3.56
C LEU A 80 -4.36 -0.27 -3.15
N ALA A 81 -4.57 -1.30 -3.97
CA ALA A 81 -4.02 -2.63 -3.71
C ALA A 81 -2.48 -2.63 -3.60
N ARG A 82 -1.79 -1.77 -4.38
CA ARG A 82 -0.32 -1.58 -4.26
C ARG A 82 0.05 -0.94 -2.93
N VAL A 83 -0.69 0.08 -2.50
CA VAL A 83 -0.53 0.72 -1.19
C VAL A 83 -0.71 -0.28 -0.06
N GLU A 84 -1.79 -1.05 -0.09
CA GLU A 84 -2.08 -2.10 0.89
C GLU A 84 -0.96 -3.14 0.95
N HIS A 85 -0.44 -3.56 -0.21
CA HIS A 85 0.68 -4.48 -0.30
C HIS A 85 1.96 -3.91 0.33
N VAL A 86 2.30 -2.65 0.07
CA VAL A 86 3.47 -2.00 0.69
C VAL A 86 3.31 -1.93 2.21
N ILE A 87 2.13 -1.59 2.73
CA ILE A 87 1.86 -1.58 4.17
C ILE A 87 2.10 -2.97 4.77
N GLN A 88 1.62 -4.03 4.11
CA GLN A 88 1.86 -5.40 4.56
C GLN A 88 3.35 -5.74 4.58
N VAL A 89 4.10 -5.42 3.52
CA VAL A 89 5.55 -5.66 3.46
C VAL A 89 6.28 -4.91 4.56
N VAL A 90 5.96 -3.63 4.79
CA VAL A 90 6.57 -2.82 5.86
C VAL A 90 6.29 -3.41 7.24
N ASN A 91 5.06 -3.88 7.48
CA ASN A 91 4.71 -4.52 8.75
C ASN A 91 5.48 -5.83 8.99
N GLU A 92 5.67 -6.64 7.95
CA GLU A 92 6.49 -7.86 8.04
C GLU A 92 7.98 -7.54 8.24
N LEU A 93 8.50 -6.50 7.59
CA LEU A 93 9.88 -6.06 7.85
C LEU A 93 10.04 -5.55 9.29
N PHE A 94 9.07 -4.80 9.79
CA PHE A 94 9.10 -4.28 11.15
C PHE A 94 8.97 -5.39 12.21
N SER A 95 8.21 -6.46 11.92
CA SER A 95 8.09 -7.62 12.81
C SER A 95 9.41 -8.40 12.93
N LEU A 96 10.20 -8.49 11.85
CA LEU A 96 11.53 -9.11 11.87
C LEU A 96 12.55 -8.29 12.69
N CYS A 97 12.48 -6.97 12.62
CA CYS A 97 13.40 -6.09 13.36
C CYS A 97 13.10 -6.04 14.87
N LYS A 98 11.88 -6.40 15.29
CA LYS A 98 11.54 -6.61 16.70
C LYS A 98 12.01 -8.00 17.16
N THR A 99 13.31 -8.23 17.13
CA THR A 99 13.90 -9.36 17.86
C THR A 99 13.68 -9.11 19.36
N PRO A 100 13.29 -10.11 20.17
CA PRO A 100 13.23 -9.93 21.60
C PRO A 100 14.64 -9.55 22.07
N GLU A 101 14.77 -8.40 22.71
CA GLU A 101 15.95 -8.11 23.51
C GLU A 101 16.10 -9.29 24.47
N ASN A 102 17.20 -10.02 24.34
CA ASN A 102 17.56 -11.07 25.27
C ASN A 102 17.62 -10.43 26.66
N GLU A 103 16.59 -10.66 27.47
CA GLU A 103 16.65 -10.44 28.91
C GLU A 103 17.75 -11.37 29.45
N VAL A 104 18.97 -10.83 29.54
CA VAL A 104 19.98 -11.32 30.47
C VAL A 104 19.63 -10.72 31.82
N ASN A 105 18.95 -11.50 32.65
CA ASN A 105 19.06 -11.43 34.11
C ASN A 105 18.68 -12.77 34.75
#